data_AF-J2VWL1-F1
#
_entry.id   AF-J2VWL1-F1
#
_cell.length_a   1.000
_cell.length_b   1.000
_cell.length_c   1.000
_cell.angle_alpha   90.00
_cell.angle_beta   90.00
_cell.angle_gamma   90.00
#
_symmetry.space_group_name_H-M   'P 1'
#
loop_
_entity.id
_entity.type
_entity.pdbx_description
1 polymer ?
#
loop_
_entity_poly.entity_id
_entity_poly.type
_entity_poly.pdbx_seq_one_letter_code
_entity_poly.pdbx_strand_id
1 'polypeptide(L)'
;MPQPADHCLYCILRDFQPTLAAIIALGAAALAYYAATQKIRHDKKVADRELALRRLGVYMRTQSDAELVEMIARTLKPQAKTLHAYLLRPDQRSADDPTIESTLKKWRLTSDMNETWQNLHLFPAPIARRVNGLRRSLMNFVFESDSTNYRLLADPDRGAEWLTQMTTTLEADAAAIVSELDHLIAEIGAAVE
;
A
#
# COMPACT_ATOMS: atom_id res chain seq x y z
N MET A 1 52.72 69.45 38.61
CA MET A 1 53.17 68.05 38.46
C MET A 1 52.28 67.39 37.42
N PRO A 2 52.81 66.93 36.27
CA PRO A 2 52.00 66.27 35.25
C PRO A 2 51.50 64.92 35.79
N GLN A 3 50.19 64.69 35.76
CA GLN A 3 49.60 63.38 36.05
C GLN A 3 50.08 62.37 35.00
N PRO A 4 50.50 61.15 35.39
CA PRO A 4 50.86 60.13 34.43
C PRO A 4 49.64 59.85 33.55
N ALA A 5 49.87 59.83 32.23
CA ALA A 5 48.88 59.38 31.27
C ALA A 5 48.64 57.89 31.51
N ASP A 6 47.74 57.57 32.42
CA ASP A 6 47.14 56.25 32.54
C ASP A 6 46.29 56.04 31.29
N HIS A 7 46.96 55.69 30.19
CA HIS A 7 46.35 55.06 29.03
C HIS A 7 45.80 53.72 29.51
N CYS A 8 44.63 53.81 30.13
CA CYS A 8 44.01 52.74 30.85
C CYS A 8 43.59 51.70 29.81
N LEU A 9 44.38 50.63 29.71
CA LEU A 9 44.16 49.46 28.84
C LEU A 9 42.71 48.93 28.97
N TYR A 10 42.11 49.17 30.14
CA TYR A 10 40.70 48.96 30.44
C TYR A 10 39.72 49.77 29.56
N CYS A 11 39.98 51.06 29.29
CA CYS A 11 39.11 51.88 28.45
C CYS A 11 39.06 51.34 27.01
N ILE A 12 40.21 50.91 26.48
CA ILE A 12 40.29 50.28 25.16
C ILE A 12 39.49 48.96 25.15
N LEU A 13 39.66 48.10 26.16
CA LEU A 13 38.89 46.85 26.28
C LEU A 13 37.38 47.08 26.41
N ARG A 14 36.97 48.14 27.12
CA ARG A 14 35.56 48.52 27.30
C ARG A 14 34.91 48.91 25.98
N ASP A 15 35.63 49.61 25.10
CA ASP A 15 35.11 50.02 23.79
C ASP A 15 34.92 48.83 22.84
N PHE A 16 35.64 47.72 23.04
CA PHE A 16 35.46 46.49 22.27
C PHE A 16 34.39 45.54 22.83
N GLN A 17 33.85 45.79 24.02
CA GLN A 17 32.77 44.97 24.61
C GLN A 17 31.55 44.79 23.68
N PRO A 18 30.98 45.84 23.06
CA PRO A 18 29.84 45.66 22.16
C PRO A 18 30.18 44.81 20.93
N THR A 19 31.40 44.96 20.39
CA THR A 19 31.88 44.18 19.24
C THR A 19 32.06 42.71 19.59
N LEU A 20 32.67 42.40 20.74
CA LEU A 20 32.81 41.03 21.22
C LEU A 20 31.45 40.38 21.50
N ALA A 21 30.53 41.11 22.12
CA ALA A 21 29.16 40.64 22.34
C ALA A 21 28.43 40.35 21.02
N ALA A 22 28.58 41.22 20.01
CA ALA A 22 28.01 41.01 18.69
C ALA A 22 28.58 39.77 17.98
N ILE A 23 29.90 39.53 18.08
CA ILE A 23 30.54 38.33 17.52
C ILE A 23 30.02 37.06 18.21
N ILE A 24 29.90 37.07 19.55
CA ILE A 24 29.35 35.95 20.32
C ILE A 24 27.88 35.70 19.92
N ALA A 25 27.08 36.76 19.82
CA ALA A 25 25.68 36.66 19.41
C ALA A 25 25.53 36.11 17.98
N LEU A 26 26.37 36.57 17.05
CA LEU A 26 26.40 36.06 15.67
C LEU A 26 26.80 34.58 15.63
N GLY A 27 27.82 34.19 16.41
CA GLY A 27 28.23 32.79 16.55
C GLY A 27 27.11 31.91 17.11
N ALA A 28 26.42 32.36 18.15
CA ALA A 28 25.28 31.67 18.72
C ALA A 28 24.12 31.53 17.71
N ALA A 29 23.82 32.60 16.96
CA ALA A 29 22.79 32.57 15.91
C ALA A 29 23.14 31.60 14.77
N ALA A 30 24.39 31.57 14.33
CA ALA A 30 24.87 30.65 13.30
C ALA A 30 24.77 29.18 13.76
N LEU A 31 25.16 28.89 15.00
CA LEU A 31 25.03 27.55 15.60
C LEU A 31 23.57 27.12 15.72
N ALA A 32 22.69 28.02 16.18
CA ALA A 32 21.25 27.74 16.27
C ALA A 32 20.64 27.45 14.88
N TYR A 33 21.02 28.24 13.87
CA TYR A 33 20.59 28.01 12.48
C TYR A 33 21.07 26.66 11.93
N TYR A 34 22.34 26.30 12.18
CA TYR A 34 22.89 25.02 11.76
C TYR A 34 22.18 23.85 12.45
N ALA A 35 21.95 23.93 13.77
CA ALA A 35 21.24 22.92 14.54
C ALA A 35 19.79 22.73 14.05
N ALA A 36 19.08 23.84 13.79
CA ALA A 36 17.73 23.79 13.24
C ALA A 36 17.68 23.12 11.86
N THR A 37 18.66 23.45 11.00
CA THR A 37 18.75 22.86 9.64
C THR A 37 19.06 21.36 9.69
N GLN A 38 19.94 20.94 10.61
CA GLN A 38 20.23 19.52 10.83
C GLN A 38 19.00 18.76 11.31
N LYS A 39 18.23 19.33 12.25
CA LYS A 39 16.98 18.73 12.72
C LYS A 39 15.97 18.54 11.57
N ILE A 40 15.75 19.57 10.74
CA ILE A 40 14.84 19.45 9.59
C ILE A 40 15.26 18.34 8.63
N ARG A 41 16.57 18.19 8.37
CA ARG A 41 17.09 17.11 7.51
C ARG A 41 16.87 15.74 8.14
N HIS A 42 17.09 15.61 9.44
CA HIS A 42 16.85 14.37 10.18
C HIS A 42 15.36 14.01 10.18
N ASP A 43 14.48 14.96 10.51
CA ASP A 43 13.03 14.75 10.56
C ASP A 43 12.48 14.35 9.19
N LYS A 44 12.99 14.93 8.09
CA LYS A 44 12.67 14.50 6.72
C LYS A 44 13.06 13.05 6.47
N LYS A 45 14.28 12.65 6.82
CA LYS A 45 14.74 11.26 6.64
C LYS A 45 13.91 10.26 7.43
N VAL A 46 13.52 10.60 8.65
CA VAL A 46 12.64 9.75 9.48
C VAL A 46 11.26 9.63 8.83
N ALA A 47 10.66 10.75 8.41
CA ALA A 47 9.37 10.75 7.74
C ALA A 47 9.38 9.96 6.43
N ASP A 48 10.44 10.09 5.63
CA ASP A 48 10.62 9.34 4.38
C ASP A 48 10.73 7.83 4.65
N ARG A 49 11.46 7.43 5.70
CA ARG A 49 11.58 6.03 6.12
C ARG A 49 10.26 5.46 6.61
N GLU A 50 9.51 6.20 7.43
CA GLU A 50 8.19 5.79 7.91
C GLU A 50 7.20 5.63 6.75
N LEU A 51 7.23 6.54 5.77
CA LEU A 51 6.43 6.44 4.56
C LEU A 51 6.79 5.20 3.74
N ALA A 52 8.08 4.90 3.57
CA ALA A 52 8.56 3.72 2.87
C ALA A 52 8.10 2.43 3.55
N LEU A 53 8.22 2.34 4.88
CA LEU A 53 7.74 1.20 5.66
C LEU A 53 6.22 1.02 5.56
N ARG A 54 5.46 2.13 5.59
CA ARG A 54 4.01 2.08 5.41
C ARG A 54 3.62 1.57 4.02
N ARG A 55 4.32 2.02 2.97
CA ARG A 55 4.12 1.51 1.60
C ARG A 55 4.44 0.03 1.51
N LEU A 56 5.56 -0.41 2.09
CA LEU A 56 5.97 -1.81 2.12
C LEU A 56 4.90 -2.70 2.77
N GLY A 57 4.37 -2.28 3.92
CA GLY A 57 3.31 -3.03 4.60
C GLY A 57 2.04 -3.18 3.76
N VAL A 58 1.63 -2.12 3.06
CA VAL A 58 0.47 -2.15 2.15
C VAL A 58 0.74 -3.06 0.94
N TYR A 59 1.95 -3.02 0.37
CA TYR A 59 2.34 -3.87 -0.76
C TYR A 59 2.35 -5.35 -0.39
N MET A 60 2.95 -5.72 0.75
CA MET A 60 2.98 -7.11 1.23
C MET A 60 1.58 -7.67 1.47
N ARG A 61 0.66 -6.87 2.05
CA ARG A 61 -0.74 -7.30 2.23
C ARG A 61 -1.44 -7.49 0.88
N THR A 62 -1.28 -6.54 -0.03
CA THR A 62 -1.87 -6.61 -1.37
C THR A 62 -1.35 -7.81 -2.16
N GLN A 63 -0.06 -8.12 -2.02
CA GLN A 63 0.54 -9.30 -2.61
C GLN A 63 -0.10 -10.56 -2.05
N SER A 64 -0.18 -10.70 -0.72
CA SER A 64 -0.82 -11.85 -0.09
C SER A 64 -2.28 -12.02 -0.53
N ASP A 65 -3.04 -10.93 -0.61
CA ASP A 65 -4.42 -10.95 -1.10
C ASP A 65 -4.49 -11.39 -2.57
N ALA A 66 -3.59 -10.88 -3.43
CA ALA A 66 -3.52 -11.27 -4.82
C ALA A 66 -3.16 -12.75 -4.99
N GLU A 67 -2.19 -13.27 -4.24
CA GLU A 67 -1.82 -14.70 -4.22
C GLU A 67 -3.01 -15.58 -3.80
N LEU A 68 -3.78 -15.14 -2.79
CA LEU A 68 -4.99 -15.86 -2.38
C LEU A 68 -6.04 -15.87 -3.50
N VAL A 69 -6.26 -14.75 -4.19
CA VAL A 69 -7.19 -14.67 -5.32
C VAL A 69 -6.72 -15.57 -6.47
N GLU A 70 -5.43 -15.56 -6.80
CA GLU A 70 -4.84 -16.43 -7.82
C GLU A 70 -5.05 -17.91 -7.48
N MET A 71 -4.74 -18.32 -6.24
CA MET A 71 -4.94 -19.68 -5.76
C MET A 71 -6.40 -20.11 -5.84
N ILE A 72 -7.33 -19.26 -5.42
CA ILE A 72 -8.76 -19.58 -5.47
C ILE A 72 -9.23 -19.66 -6.93
N ALA A 73 -8.82 -18.73 -7.80
CA ALA A 73 -9.16 -18.74 -9.22
C ALA A 73 -8.68 -20.03 -9.89
N ARG A 74 -7.43 -20.45 -9.62
CA ARG A 74 -6.87 -21.73 -10.10
C ARG A 74 -7.66 -22.94 -9.62
N THR A 75 -8.11 -22.93 -8.37
CA THR A 75 -8.89 -24.03 -7.78
C THR A 75 -10.31 -24.10 -8.36
N LEU A 76 -10.92 -22.95 -8.63
CA LEU A 76 -12.29 -22.85 -9.12
C LEU A 76 -12.42 -23.12 -10.62
N LYS A 77 -11.40 -22.78 -11.41
CA LYS A 77 -11.38 -22.96 -12.87
C LYS A 77 -11.77 -24.38 -13.33
N PRO A 78 -11.18 -25.47 -12.83
CA PRO A 78 -11.61 -26.83 -13.21
C PRO A 78 -13.00 -27.20 -12.67
N GLN A 79 -13.45 -26.52 -11.62
CA GLN A 79 -14.75 -26.75 -10.98
C GLN A 79 -15.86 -25.88 -11.58
N ALA A 80 -15.62 -25.11 -12.64
CA ALA A 80 -16.57 -24.14 -13.18
C ALA A 80 -17.95 -24.74 -13.49
N LYS A 81 -18.02 -25.96 -14.05
CA LYS A 81 -19.29 -26.67 -14.31
C LYS A 81 -20.02 -27.05 -13.02
N THR A 82 -19.30 -27.56 -12.03
CA THR A 82 -19.86 -27.94 -10.73
C THR A 82 -20.33 -26.72 -9.95
N LEU A 83 -19.52 -25.65 -9.96
CA LEU A 83 -19.85 -24.36 -9.36
C LEU A 83 -21.09 -23.76 -10.02
N HIS A 84 -21.18 -23.82 -11.34
CA HIS A 84 -22.34 -23.35 -12.09
C HIS A 84 -23.62 -24.09 -11.69
N ALA A 85 -23.57 -25.42 -11.65
CA ALA A 85 -24.70 -26.25 -11.21
C ALA A 85 -25.11 -25.93 -9.76
N TYR A 86 -24.13 -25.69 -8.88
CA TYR A 86 -24.35 -25.29 -7.49
C TYR A 86 -25.01 -23.90 -7.38
N LEU A 87 -24.60 -22.94 -8.22
CA LEU A 87 -25.20 -21.60 -8.25
C LEU A 87 -26.66 -21.61 -8.70
N LEU A 88 -27.02 -22.51 -9.62
CA LEU A 88 -28.37 -22.67 -10.16
C LEU A 88 -29.38 -23.29 -9.18
N ARG A 89 -28.93 -24.02 -8.15
CA ARG A 89 -29.80 -24.69 -7.17
C ARG A 89 -29.58 -24.13 -5.76
N PRO A 90 -30.01 -22.87 -5.52
CA PRO A 90 -29.77 -22.19 -4.26
C PRO A 90 -30.38 -22.91 -3.04
N ASP A 91 -31.46 -23.66 -3.26
CA ASP A 91 -32.16 -24.49 -2.28
C ASP A 91 -31.40 -25.76 -1.87
N GLN A 92 -30.49 -26.27 -2.73
CA GLN A 92 -29.65 -27.46 -2.45
C GLN A 92 -28.26 -27.12 -1.91
N ARG A 93 -27.95 -25.83 -1.71
CA ARG A 93 -26.60 -25.33 -1.35
C ARG A 93 -25.98 -25.93 -0.09
N SER A 94 -26.79 -26.44 0.83
CA SER A 94 -26.35 -26.85 2.18
C SER A 94 -25.97 -28.33 2.32
N ALA A 95 -26.25 -29.20 1.34
CA ALA A 95 -26.15 -30.65 1.55
C ALA A 95 -25.00 -31.35 0.80
N ASP A 96 -24.67 -30.92 -0.42
CA ASP A 96 -23.95 -31.81 -1.34
C ASP A 96 -22.46 -31.50 -1.58
N ASP A 97 -21.94 -30.31 -1.23
CA ASP A 97 -20.49 -30.03 -1.38
C ASP A 97 -19.95 -28.93 -0.44
N PRO A 98 -19.48 -29.29 0.78
CA PRO A 98 -18.89 -28.33 1.73
C PRO A 98 -17.62 -27.66 1.19
N THR A 99 -16.98 -28.24 0.17
CA THR A 99 -15.75 -27.72 -0.43
C THR A 99 -16.02 -26.43 -1.20
N ILE A 100 -17.10 -26.38 -1.96
CA ILE A 100 -17.51 -25.22 -2.74
C ILE A 100 -17.91 -24.05 -1.83
N GLU A 101 -18.76 -24.32 -0.83
CA GLU A 101 -19.18 -23.29 0.13
C GLU A 101 -17.98 -22.71 0.89
N SER A 102 -17.04 -23.57 1.33
CA SER A 102 -15.81 -23.11 1.99
C SER A 102 -14.95 -22.22 1.09
N THR A 103 -14.91 -22.51 -0.22
CA THR A 103 -14.13 -21.76 -1.20
C THR A 103 -14.77 -20.40 -1.49
N LEU A 104 -16.10 -20.35 -1.66
CA LEU A 104 -16.86 -19.11 -1.78
C LEU A 104 -16.74 -18.23 -0.52
N LYS A 105 -16.74 -18.85 0.67
CA LYS A 105 -16.52 -18.13 1.93
C LYS A 105 -15.11 -17.52 2.01
N LYS A 106 -14.07 -18.26 1.62
CA LYS A 106 -12.70 -17.74 1.50
C LYS A 106 -12.62 -16.58 0.51
N TRP A 107 -13.40 -16.64 -0.57
CA TRP A 107 -13.49 -15.58 -1.57
C TRP A 107 -14.16 -14.31 -1.04
N ARG A 108 -15.21 -14.47 -0.22
CA ARG A 108 -15.84 -13.34 0.48
C ARG A 108 -14.91 -12.71 1.53
N LEU A 109 -14.12 -13.52 2.23
CA LEU A 109 -13.11 -13.04 3.18
C LEU A 109 -11.97 -12.27 2.50
N THR A 110 -11.56 -12.68 1.29
CA THR A 110 -10.60 -11.91 0.48
C THR A 110 -11.17 -10.60 -0.05
N SER A 111 -12.49 -10.38 0.02
CA SER A 111 -13.08 -9.07 -0.28
C SER A 111 -12.84 -8.01 0.81
N ASP A 112 -12.28 -8.38 1.97
CA ASP A 112 -11.85 -7.42 2.99
C ASP A 112 -10.56 -6.66 2.63
N MET A 113 -10.13 -6.71 1.35
CA MET A 113 -9.15 -5.81 0.70
C MET A 113 -9.47 -4.29 0.80
N ASN A 114 -10.43 -3.90 1.65
CA ASN A 114 -10.83 -2.52 1.92
C ASN A 114 -9.64 -1.61 2.24
N GLU A 115 -8.68 -2.08 3.04
CA GLU A 115 -7.50 -1.28 3.37
C GLU A 115 -6.65 -1.00 2.11
N THR A 116 -6.36 -2.02 1.31
CA THR A 116 -5.65 -1.88 0.03
C THR A 116 -6.35 -0.88 -0.89
N TRP A 117 -7.68 -0.92 -0.95
CA TRP A 117 -8.47 -0.02 -1.79
C TRP A 117 -8.45 1.44 -1.31
N GLN A 118 -8.46 1.66 0.01
CA GLN A 118 -8.34 3.01 0.58
C GLN A 118 -6.94 3.60 0.35
N ASN A 119 -5.94 2.75 0.16
CA ASN A 119 -4.55 3.14 -0.01
C ASN A 119 -4.04 3.07 -1.46
N LEU A 120 -4.92 3.05 -2.48
CA LEU A 120 -4.54 3.02 -3.90
C LEU A 120 -3.59 4.15 -4.32
N HIS A 121 -3.64 5.29 -3.63
CA HIS A 121 -2.76 6.44 -3.88
C HIS A 121 -1.29 6.18 -3.49
N LEU A 122 -1.01 5.12 -2.72
CA LEU A 122 0.36 4.73 -2.37
C LEU A 122 1.05 3.93 -3.48
N PHE A 123 0.29 3.38 -4.42
CA PHE A 123 0.81 2.54 -5.50
C PHE A 123 1.19 3.37 -6.73
N PRO A 124 2.15 2.89 -7.54
CA PRO A 124 2.35 3.40 -8.89
C PRO A 124 1.05 3.27 -9.72
N ALA A 125 0.81 4.24 -10.59
CA ALA A 125 -0.40 4.30 -11.41
C ALA A 125 -0.71 3.03 -12.23
N PRO A 126 0.28 2.28 -12.77
CA PRO A 126 0.00 1.00 -13.43
C PRO A 126 -0.61 -0.05 -12.48
N ILE A 127 0.01 -0.27 -11.32
CA ILE A 127 -0.44 -1.26 -10.34
C ILE A 127 -1.77 -0.84 -9.73
N ALA A 128 -1.94 0.44 -9.40
CA ALA A 128 -3.21 0.97 -8.89
C ALA A 128 -4.37 0.68 -9.86
N ARG A 129 -4.15 0.81 -11.17
CA ARG A 129 -5.14 0.46 -12.19
C ARG A 129 -5.44 -1.03 -12.22
N ARG A 130 -4.44 -1.89 -12.10
CA ARG A 130 -4.61 -3.35 -12.05
C ARG A 130 -5.35 -3.81 -10.80
N VAL A 131 -4.94 -3.33 -9.62
CA VAL A 131 -5.63 -3.62 -8.35
C VAL A 131 -7.08 -3.18 -8.42
N ASN A 132 -7.37 -2.02 -9.01
CA ASN A 132 -8.74 -1.57 -9.23
C ASN A 132 -9.49 -2.41 -10.29
N GLY A 133 -8.81 -2.92 -11.31
CA GLY A 133 -9.35 -3.87 -12.27
C GLY A 133 -9.75 -5.18 -11.59
N LEU A 134 -8.83 -5.76 -10.81
CA LEU A 134 -9.07 -6.94 -9.99
C LEU A 134 -10.27 -6.73 -9.07
N ARG A 135 -10.33 -5.60 -8.37
CA ARG A 135 -11.49 -5.24 -7.53
C ARG A 135 -12.80 -5.26 -8.31
N ARG A 136 -12.85 -4.66 -9.51
CA ARG A 136 -14.07 -4.64 -10.32
C ARG A 136 -14.46 -6.06 -10.74
N SER A 137 -13.49 -6.88 -11.16
CA SER A 137 -13.72 -8.28 -11.50
C SER A 137 -14.25 -9.08 -10.29
N LEU A 138 -13.66 -8.87 -9.11
CA LEU A 138 -14.12 -9.47 -7.86
C LEU A 138 -15.55 -9.06 -7.51
N MET A 139 -15.83 -7.75 -7.52
CA MET A 139 -17.16 -7.22 -7.22
C MET A 139 -18.20 -7.71 -8.22
N ASN A 140 -17.87 -7.75 -9.52
CA ASN A 140 -18.78 -8.27 -10.53
C ASN A 140 -19.13 -9.74 -10.25
N PHE A 141 -18.17 -10.59 -9.88
CA PHE A 141 -18.50 -11.97 -9.50
C PHE A 141 -19.32 -12.05 -8.22
N VAL A 142 -18.96 -11.32 -7.14
CA VAL A 142 -19.72 -11.38 -5.88
C VAL A 142 -21.17 -10.95 -6.15
N PHE A 143 -21.36 -9.82 -6.82
CA PHE A 143 -22.70 -9.30 -7.12
C PHE A 143 -23.45 -10.15 -8.14
N GLU A 144 -22.82 -10.71 -9.17
CA GLU A 144 -23.49 -11.61 -10.11
C GLU A 144 -23.81 -12.97 -9.48
N SER A 145 -23.08 -13.38 -8.44
CA SER A 145 -23.40 -14.58 -7.64
C SER A 145 -24.59 -14.36 -6.68
N ASP A 146 -24.77 -13.13 -6.20
CA ASP A 146 -25.84 -12.77 -5.25
C ASP A 146 -27.10 -12.23 -5.96
N SER A 147 -26.95 -11.57 -7.11
CA SER A 147 -28.06 -11.04 -7.89
C SER A 147 -28.58 -12.07 -8.87
N THR A 148 -29.89 -12.07 -9.02
CA THR A 148 -30.74 -12.92 -9.87
C THR A 148 -30.49 -12.75 -11.38
N ASN A 149 -29.23 -12.68 -11.83
CA ASN A 149 -28.84 -12.78 -13.25
C ASN A 149 -28.98 -14.23 -13.76
N TYR A 150 -30.10 -14.86 -13.43
CA TYR A 150 -30.53 -16.17 -13.88
C TYR A 150 -30.50 -16.32 -15.40
N ARG A 151 -30.54 -15.22 -16.17
CA ARG A 151 -30.54 -15.28 -17.64
C ARG A 151 -29.22 -15.75 -18.23
N LEU A 152 -28.08 -15.33 -17.67
CA LEU A 152 -26.76 -15.82 -18.10
C LEU A 152 -26.50 -17.22 -17.57
N LEU A 153 -27.07 -17.54 -16.41
CA LEU A 153 -26.91 -18.83 -15.77
C LEU A 153 -27.88 -19.91 -16.29
N ALA A 154 -28.99 -19.55 -16.93
CA ALA A 154 -30.01 -20.50 -17.39
C ALA A 154 -29.49 -21.46 -18.49
N ASP A 155 -28.47 -21.04 -19.23
CA ASP A 155 -27.75 -21.89 -20.18
C ASP A 155 -26.51 -22.48 -19.50
N PRO A 156 -26.49 -23.81 -19.24
CA PRO A 156 -25.40 -24.46 -18.51
C PRO A 156 -24.03 -24.29 -19.15
N ASP A 157 -23.99 -24.30 -20.48
CA ASP A 157 -22.73 -24.25 -21.23
C ASP A 157 -22.18 -22.84 -21.22
N ARG A 158 -23.04 -21.83 -21.43
CA ARG A 158 -22.62 -20.42 -21.37
C ARG A 158 -22.21 -19.99 -19.96
N GLY A 159 -22.92 -20.46 -18.93
CA GLY A 159 -22.58 -20.15 -17.54
C GLY A 159 -21.22 -20.73 -17.13
N ALA A 160 -20.93 -21.97 -17.52
CA ALA A 160 -19.63 -22.59 -17.26
C ALA A 160 -18.49 -21.95 -18.06
N GLU A 161 -18.72 -21.58 -19.32
CA GLU A 161 -17.76 -20.86 -20.15
C GLU A 161 -17.44 -19.49 -19.55
N TRP A 162 -18.46 -18.72 -19.16
CA TRP A 162 -18.30 -17.43 -18.51
C TRP A 162 -17.49 -17.53 -17.20
N LEU A 163 -17.79 -18.51 -16.34
CA LEU A 163 -17.02 -18.75 -15.11
C LEU A 163 -15.57 -19.11 -15.40
N THR A 164 -15.32 -19.90 -16.44
CA THR A 164 -13.96 -20.28 -16.86
C THR A 164 -13.18 -19.07 -17.36
N GLN A 165 -13.82 -18.23 -18.18
CA GLN A 165 -13.22 -17.00 -18.69
C GLN A 165 -12.89 -16.05 -17.53
N MET A 166 -13.85 -15.81 -16.65
CA MET A 166 -13.68 -14.89 -15.54
C MET A 166 -12.62 -15.38 -14.53
N THR A 167 -12.61 -16.67 -14.17
CA THR A 167 -11.55 -17.23 -13.31
C THR A 167 -10.17 -17.14 -13.97
N THR A 168 -10.09 -17.30 -15.30
CA THR A 168 -8.84 -17.10 -16.05
C THR A 168 -8.38 -15.64 -16.03
N THR A 169 -9.29 -14.68 -16.17
CA THR A 169 -8.96 -13.24 -16.07
C THR A 169 -8.49 -12.89 -14.65
N LEU A 170 -9.18 -13.38 -13.62
CA LEU A 170 -8.80 -13.16 -12.23
C LEU A 170 -7.42 -13.75 -11.90
N GLU A 171 -7.15 -14.97 -12.36
CA GLU A 171 -5.85 -15.62 -12.23
C GLU A 171 -4.74 -14.78 -12.89
N ALA A 172 -4.95 -14.33 -14.13
CA ALA A 172 -3.97 -13.54 -14.87
C ALA A 172 -3.72 -12.16 -14.24
N ASP A 173 -4.77 -11.46 -13.81
CA ASP A 173 -4.67 -10.15 -13.17
C ASP A 173 -3.97 -10.26 -11.81
N ALA A 174 -4.31 -11.27 -11.01
CA ALA A 174 -3.68 -11.51 -9.72
C ALA A 174 -2.19 -11.85 -9.88
N ALA A 175 -1.84 -12.77 -10.77
CA ALA A 175 -0.44 -13.13 -11.04
C ALA A 175 0.39 -11.92 -11.51
N ALA A 176 -0.18 -11.07 -12.37
CA ALA A 176 0.48 -9.85 -12.81
C ALA A 176 0.72 -8.87 -11.65
N ILE A 177 -0.24 -8.73 -10.73
CA ILE A 177 -0.08 -7.88 -9.53
C ILE A 177 1.02 -8.43 -8.63
N VAL A 178 1.05 -9.75 -8.37
CA VAL A 178 2.09 -10.38 -7.54
C VAL A 178 3.47 -10.12 -8.12
N SER A 179 3.67 -10.39 -9.41
CA SER A 179 4.96 -10.16 -10.07
C SER A 179 5.40 -8.68 -10.06
N GLU A 180 4.48 -7.74 -10.27
CA GLU A 180 4.80 -6.30 -10.23
C GLU A 180 5.12 -5.84 -8.79
N LEU A 181 4.44 -6.39 -7.78
CA LEU A 181 4.69 -6.07 -6.37
C LEU A 181 6.02 -6.63 -5.86
N ASP A 182 6.42 -7.83 -6.28
CA ASP A 182 7.73 -8.42 -5.92
C ASP A 182 8.88 -7.47 -6.25
N HIS A 183 8.86 -6.89 -7.45
CA HIS A 183 9.87 -5.93 -7.87
C HIS A 183 9.89 -4.68 -6.99
N LEU A 184 8.72 -4.13 -6.64
CA LEU A 184 8.63 -2.94 -5.80
C LEU A 184 9.00 -3.20 -4.33
N ILE A 185 8.63 -4.36 -3.81
CA ILE A 185 8.96 -4.78 -2.45
C ILE A 185 10.48 -4.93 -2.32
N ALA A 186 11.14 -5.52 -3.32
CA ALA A 186 12.59 -5.61 -3.38
C ALA A 186 13.26 -4.23 -3.47
N GLU A 187 12.75 -3.33 -4.34
CA GLU A 187 13.27 -1.98 -4.50
C GLU A 187 13.16 -1.14 -3.21
N ILE A 188 11.99 -1.15 -2.58
CA ILE A 188 11.75 -0.41 -1.33
C ILE A 188 12.53 -1.05 -0.17
N GLY A 189 12.59 -2.39 -0.11
CA GLY A 189 13.37 -3.11 0.89
C GLY A 189 14.84 -2.69 0.87
N ALA A 190 15.45 -2.67 -0.32
CA ALA A 190 16.84 -2.23 -0.50
C ALA A 190 17.08 -0.74 -0.16
N ALA A 191 16.04 0.11 -0.26
CA ALA A 191 16.15 1.53 0.10
C ALA A 191 15.99 1.80 1.60
N VAL A 192 15.44 0.85 2.37
CA VAL A 192 15.16 0.98 3.80
C VAL A 192 16.27 0.40 4.69
N GLU A 193 17.06 -0.53 4.14
CA GLU A 193 18.29 -1.08 4.73
C GLU A 193 19.44 -0.05 4.75
#